data_AF-A0A935N0V2-F1
#
_entry.id   AF-A0A935N0V2-F1
#
_cell.length_a   1.000
_cell.length_b   1.000
_cell.length_c   1.000
_cell.angle_alpha   90.00
_cell.angle_beta   90.00
_cell.angle_gamma   90.00
#
_symmetry.space_group_name_H-M   'P 1'
#
loop_
_entity.id
_entity.type
_entity.pdbx_description
1 polymer ?
#
loop_
_entity_poly.entity_id
_entity_poly.type
_entity_poly.pdbx_seq_one_letter_code
_entity_poly.pdbx_strand_id
1 'polypeptide(L)'
;MGKNKPLIGFIQGHGEPPIQELAQAYQELSILYNISSAYINTDTVDLSAFKTLILVRPTDSIPPPDLQRLDQFLSKGGNLILAINQVDANIQYGMANPMNTGLKEWLLTKGLEIEDALVRDTRCGQVNVQQQQGFFSFSSPVQFPYLPLIQKFPNHPITKGLEQVMLEFASPLNFKNAAGIQFVPFYIHQKPLPERMLH
;
A
#
# COMPACT_ATOMS: atom_id res chain seq x y z
N MET A 1 6.77 5.42 -36.23
CA MET A 1 5.43 5.82 -35.76
C MET A 1 5.31 5.39 -34.31
N GLY A 2 5.32 6.34 -33.37
CA GLY A 2 5.34 6.04 -31.94
C GLY A 2 4.04 5.37 -31.49
N LYS A 3 4.13 4.25 -30.78
CA LYS A 3 2.97 3.64 -30.11
C LYS A 3 2.38 4.68 -29.15
N ASN A 4 1.07 4.93 -29.25
CA ASN A 4 0.38 5.78 -28.29
C ASN A 4 0.55 5.15 -26.90
N LYS A 5 1.19 5.87 -25.97
CA LYS A 5 1.47 5.35 -24.63
C LYS A 5 0.15 5.16 -23.87
N PRO A 6 -0.04 4.06 -23.14
CA PRO A 6 -1.25 3.88 -22.33
C PRO A 6 -1.34 4.98 -21.26
N LEU A 7 -2.55 5.40 -20.93
CA LEU A 7 -2.79 6.39 -19.89
C LEU A 7 -2.92 5.70 -18.51
N ILE A 8 -2.16 6.19 -17.53
CA ILE A 8 -2.24 5.81 -16.12
C ILE A 8 -2.74 7.00 -15.32
N GLY A 9 -3.69 6.76 -14.42
CA GLY A 9 -4.31 7.77 -13.58
C GLY A 9 -3.86 7.63 -12.13
N PHE A 10 -3.25 8.66 -11.56
CA PHE A 10 -3.12 8.76 -10.11
C PHE A 10 -4.40 9.35 -9.55
N ILE A 11 -5.10 8.59 -8.71
CA ILE A 11 -6.33 9.03 -8.07
C ILE A 11 -6.00 10.19 -7.12
N GLN A 12 -6.87 11.19 -7.12
CA GLN A 12 -6.78 12.39 -6.29
C GLN A 12 -8.19 12.77 -5.80
N GLY A 13 -8.26 13.45 -4.66
CA GLY A 13 -9.50 14.01 -4.12
C GLY A 13 -9.87 13.50 -2.73
N HIS A 14 -9.05 12.62 -2.14
CA HIS A 14 -9.27 11.97 -0.84
C HIS A 14 -8.00 12.02 0.03
N GLY A 15 -7.22 13.09 -0.10
CA GLY A 15 -6.01 13.32 0.69
C GLY A 15 -4.77 12.54 0.22
N GLU A 16 -4.78 12.00 -1.00
CA GLU A 16 -3.61 11.39 -1.60
C GLU A 16 -2.46 12.40 -1.74
N PRO A 17 -1.19 11.94 -1.70
CA PRO A 17 -0.07 12.81 -1.99
C PRO A 17 -0.18 13.37 -3.42
N PRO A 18 0.22 14.63 -3.62
CA PRO A 18 0.38 15.18 -4.95
C PRO A 18 1.48 14.43 -5.70
N ILE A 19 1.36 14.36 -7.03
CA ILE A 19 2.27 13.54 -7.86
C ILE A 19 3.75 13.93 -7.74
N GLN A 20 4.03 15.16 -7.33
CA GLN A 20 5.37 15.67 -7.07
C GLN A 20 6.06 14.96 -5.90
N GLU A 21 5.31 14.50 -4.89
CA GLU A 21 5.85 13.67 -3.81
C GLU A 21 6.23 12.26 -4.29
N LEU A 22 5.71 11.85 -5.46
CA LEU A 22 5.98 10.56 -6.10
C LEU A 22 6.95 10.69 -7.29
N ALA A 23 7.85 11.68 -7.25
CA ALA A 23 8.70 12.07 -8.38
C ALA A 23 9.46 10.91 -9.04
N GLN A 24 10.04 10.00 -8.25
CA GLN A 24 10.79 8.86 -8.79
C GLN A 24 9.86 7.90 -9.57
N ALA A 25 8.72 7.53 -8.98
CA ALA A 25 7.73 6.67 -9.63
C ALA A 25 7.18 7.33 -10.91
N TYR A 26 6.93 8.64 -10.85
CA TYR A 26 6.48 9.41 -12.01
C TYR A 26 7.51 9.39 -13.15
N GLN A 27 8.80 9.59 -12.84
CA GLN A 27 9.88 9.60 -13.83
C GLN A 27 9.98 8.26 -14.57
N GLU A 28 10.00 7.15 -13.82
CA GLU A 28 10.10 5.80 -14.39
C GLU A 28 8.87 5.43 -15.22
N LEU A 29 7.67 5.71 -14.70
CA LEU A 29 6.43 5.41 -15.42
C LEU A 29 6.29 6.25 -16.70
N SER A 30 6.74 7.51 -16.69
CA SER A 30 6.64 8.42 -17.84
C SER A 30 7.45 7.95 -19.05
N ILE A 31 8.43 7.07 -18.85
CA ILE A 31 9.19 6.43 -19.95
C ILE A 31 8.24 5.61 -20.83
N LEU A 32 7.29 4.89 -20.24
CA LEU A 32 6.44 3.90 -20.91
C LEU A 32 4.97 4.34 -21.04
N TYR A 33 4.50 5.24 -20.18
CA TYR A 33 3.09 5.60 -20.03
C TYR A 33 2.88 7.11 -20.12
N ASN A 34 1.66 7.51 -20.48
CA ASN A 34 1.16 8.85 -20.21
C ASN A 34 0.57 8.85 -18.80
N ILE A 35 0.83 9.90 -18.02
CA ILE A 35 0.38 9.99 -16.64
C ILE A 35 -0.48 11.23 -16.46
N SER A 36 -1.61 11.09 -15.76
CA SER A 36 -2.49 12.19 -15.40
C SER A 36 -3.06 11.99 -14.01
N SER A 37 -3.50 13.07 -13.37
CA SER A 37 -4.38 12.98 -12.20
C SER A 37 -5.77 12.51 -12.63
N ALA A 38 -6.42 11.72 -11.80
CA ALA A 38 -7.78 11.23 -11.96
C ALA A 38 -8.60 11.62 -10.72
N TYR A 39 -9.31 12.74 -10.81
CA TYR A 39 -10.22 13.20 -9.76
C TYR A 39 -11.53 12.41 -9.82
N ILE A 40 -11.61 11.31 -9.06
CA ILE A 40 -12.77 10.42 -9.11
C ILE A 40 -13.98 10.96 -8.32
N ASN A 41 -13.74 11.97 -7.49
CA ASN A 41 -14.77 12.72 -6.74
C ASN A 41 -15.52 13.75 -7.61
N THR A 42 -15.22 13.83 -8.92
CA THR A 42 -15.92 14.71 -9.86
C THR A 42 -16.45 13.93 -11.06
N ASP A 43 -17.63 14.29 -11.55
CA ASP A 43 -18.26 13.65 -12.73
C ASP A 43 -17.61 14.01 -14.07
N THR A 44 -16.59 14.86 -14.05
CA THR A 44 -15.93 15.37 -15.24
C THR A 44 -14.86 14.43 -15.81
N VAL A 45 -14.40 13.44 -15.03
CA VAL A 45 -13.34 12.52 -15.45
C VAL A 45 -13.92 11.23 -16.04
N ASP A 46 -13.62 10.98 -17.30
CA ASP A 46 -13.89 9.69 -17.95
C ASP A 46 -12.84 8.65 -17.56
N LEU A 47 -13.19 7.77 -16.62
CA LEU A 47 -12.30 6.71 -16.15
C LEU A 47 -11.99 5.66 -17.24
N SER A 48 -12.80 5.58 -18.31
CA SER A 48 -12.57 4.60 -19.39
C SER A 48 -11.36 4.94 -20.27
N ALA A 49 -10.90 6.20 -20.22
CA ALA A 49 -9.67 6.62 -20.90
C ALA A 49 -8.40 6.03 -20.27
N PHE A 50 -8.47 5.59 -19.01
CA PHE A 50 -7.33 5.08 -18.25
C PHE A 50 -7.19 3.57 -18.42
N LYS A 51 -5.96 3.11 -18.65
CA LYS A 51 -5.63 1.67 -18.62
C LYS A 51 -5.50 1.16 -17.19
N THR A 52 -4.97 2.00 -16.32
CA THR A 52 -4.70 1.68 -14.90
C THR A 52 -4.98 2.91 -14.05
N LEU A 53 -5.65 2.71 -12.92
CA LEU A 53 -5.74 3.70 -11.85
C LEU A 53 -4.84 3.28 -10.68
N ILE A 54 -4.24 4.25 -10.02
CA ILE A 54 -3.34 4.06 -8.87
C ILE A 54 -3.87 4.92 -7.72
N LEU A 55 -4.24 4.29 -6.62
CA LEU A 55 -4.61 4.94 -5.38
C LEU A 55 -3.47 4.79 -4.37
N VAL A 56 -2.87 5.90 -3.95
CA VAL A 56 -1.73 5.92 -3.03
C VAL A 56 -2.13 6.72 -1.80
N ARG A 57 -1.98 6.11 -0.61
CA ARG A 57 -2.10 6.73 0.70
C ARG A 57 -3.22 7.79 0.80
N PRO A 58 -4.48 7.44 0.50
CA PRO A 58 -5.59 8.35 0.80
C PRO A 58 -5.65 8.56 2.32
N THR A 59 -5.88 9.80 2.74
CA THR A 59 -5.97 10.16 4.16
C THR A 59 -7.39 10.45 4.61
N ASP A 60 -8.30 10.69 3.66
CA ASP A 60 -9.71 10.99 3.92
C ASP A 60 -10.60 9.78 3.63
N SER A 61 -11.82 9.82 4.16
CA SER A 61 -12.84 8.83 3.84
C SER A 61 -13.30 8.95 2.39
N ILE A 62 -13.28 7.83 1.67
CA ILE A 62 -13.75 7.75 0.29
C ILE A 62 -15.25 7.43 0.30
N PRO A 63 -16.10 8.31 -0.24
CA PRO A 63 -17.55 8.12 -0.15
C PRO A 63 -18.00 6.97 -1.08
N PRO A 64 -19.12 6.29 -0.77
CA PRO A 64 -19.61 5.16 -1.55
C PRO A 64 -19.78 5.41 -3.07
N PRO A 65 -20.24 6.59 -3.54
CA PRO A 65 -20.31 6.87 -4.98
C PRO A 65 -18.97 6.78 -5.69
N ASP A 66 -17.88 7.22 -5.05
CA ASP A 66 -16.53 7.20 -5.64
C ASP A 66 -16.00 5.77 -5.70
N LEU A 67 -16.26 4.97 -4.66
CA LEU A 67 -15.95 3.53 -4.66
C LEU A 67 -16.73 2.79 -5.73
N GLN A 68 -18.00 3.14 -5.97
CA GLN A 68 -18.81 2.58 -7.06
C GLN A 68 -18.23 2.91 -8.44
N ARG A 69 -17.60 4.08 -8.63
CA ARG A 69 -16.91 4.40 -9.89
C ARG A 69 -15.70 3.50 -10.11
N LEU A 70 -14.96 3.17 -9.05
CA LEU A 70 -13.87 2.20 -9.11
C LEU A 70 -14.40 0.79 -9.45
N ASP A 71 -15.55 0.41 -8.90
CA ASP A 71 -16.21 -0.85 -9.25
C ASP A 71 -16.59 -0.93 -10.73
N GLN A 72 -17.17 0.15 -11.26
CA GLN A 72 -17.51 0.24 -12.69
C GLN A 72 -16.27 0.24 -13.58
N PHE A 73 -15.17 0.85 -13.14
CA PHE A 73 -13.91 0.84 -13.86
C PHE A 73 -13.31 -0.58 -13.91
N LEU A 74 -13.30 -1.29 -12.77
CA LEU A 74 -12.86 -2.68 -12.68
C LEU A 74 -13.75 -3.61 -13.52
N SER A 75 -15.08 -3.43 -13.49
CA SER A 75 -16.01 -4.26 -14.27
C SER A 75 -15.84 -4.11 -15.78
N LYS A 76 -15.28 -2.99 -16.23
CA LYS A 76 -14.93 -2.73 -17.64
C LYS A 76 -13.54 -3.26 -18.02
N GLY A 77 -12.84 -3.96 -17.12
CA GLY A 77 -11.51 -4.52 -17.36
C GLY A 77 -10.36 -3.54 -17.12
N GLY A 78 -10.61 -2.46 -16.36
CA GLY A 78 -9.57 -1.56 -15.87
C GLY A 78 -8.69 -2.23 -14.81
N ASN A 79 -7.45 -1.75 -14.67
CA ASN A 79 -6.53 -2.24 -13.63
C ASN A 79 -6.44 -1.26 -12.48
N LEU A 80 -6.46 -1.74 -11.24
CA LEU A 80 -6.30 -0.88 -10.06
C LEU A 80 -5.07 -1.30 -9.26
N ILE A 81 -4.24 -0.32 -8.91
CA ILE A 81 -3.14 -0.48 -7.96
C ILE A 81 -3.52 0.28 -6.70
N LEU A 82 -3.39 -0.39 -5.54
CA LEU A 82 -3.67 0.16 -4.23
C LEU A 82 -2.40 0.11 -3.38
N ALA A 83 -1.98 1.26 -2.87
CA ALA A 83 -0.93 1.39 -1.86
C ALA A 83 -1.53 2.17 -0.69
N ILE A 84 -2.10 1.48 0.29
CA ILE A 84 -2.96 2.07 1.31
C ILE A 84 -2.38 1.84 2.71
N ASN A 85 -2.65 2.78 3.61
CA ASN A 85 -2.27 2.70 5.01
C ASN A 85 -3.53 2.48 5.84
N GLN A 86 -3.50 1.50 6.75
CA GLN A 86 -4.54 1.32 7.75
C GLN A 86 -4.24 2.05 9.06
N VAL A 87 -3.00 2.51 9.21
CA VAL A 87 -2.51 3.12 10.43
C VAL A 87 -1.67 4.33 10.04
N ASP A 88 -1.93 5.45 10.68
CA ASP A 88 -1.05 6.61 10.70
C ASP A 88 -0.11 6.48 11.90
N ALA A 89 1.14 6.13 11.62
CA ALA A 89 2.13 5.82 12.63
C ALA A 89 3.14 6.96 12.80
N ASN A 90 3.33 7.40 14.04
CA ASN A 90 4.37 8.34 14.43
C ASN A 90 5.42 7.64 15.30
N ILE A 91 6.55 7.32 14.69
CA ILE A 91 7.68 6.61 15.31
C ILE A 91 8.27 7.41 16.47
N GLN A 92 8.36 8.73 16.35
CA GLN A 92 9.00 9.58 17.35
C GLN A 92 8.25 9.55 18.68
N TYR A 93 6.91 9.47 18.61
CA TYR A 93 6.05 9.40 19.80
C TYR A 93 5.57 7.98 20.11
N GLY A 94 5.96 6.98 19.31
CA GLY A 94 5.47 5.60 19.46
C GLY A 94 3.95 5.47 19.32
N MET A 95 3.31 6.36 18.55
CA MET A 95 1.86 6.39 18.37
C MET A 95 1.46 5.77 17.04
N ALA A 96 0.31 5.10 17.02
CA ALA A 96 -0.27 4.48 15.84
C ALA A 96 -1.79 4.66 15.90
N ASN A 97 -2.34 5.48 15.01
CA ASN A 97 -3.76 5.77 14.95
C ASN A 97 -4.41 5.02 13.78
N PRO A 98 -5.47 4.22 14.00
CA PRO A 98 -6.21 3.62 12.90
C PRO A 98 -6.76 4.67 11.94
N MET A 99 -6.67 4.41 10.64
CA MET A 99 -7.24 5.22 9.58
C MET A 99 -8.54 4.58 9.08
N ASN A 100 -9.56 5.39 8.80
CA ASN A 100 -10.80 4.93 8.18
C ASN A 100 -11.05 5.66 6.86
N THR A 101 -10.62 5.03 5.78
CA THR A 101 -10.83 5.50 4.41
C THR A 101 -12.06 4.89 3.74
N GLY A 102 -12.72 3.90 4.37
CA GLY A 102 -13.75 3.06 3.75
C GLY A 102 -13.22 1.97 2.81
N LEU A 103 -11.90 1.95 2.54
CA LEU A 103 -11.28 0.96 1.65
C LEU A 103 -11.24 -0.44 2.25
N LYS A 104 -11.13 -0.55 3.58
CA LYS A 104 -11.15 -1.85 4.27
C LYS A 104 -12.46 -2.58 4.00
N GLU A 105 -13.59 -1.90 4.20
CA GLU A 105 -14.93 -2.44 3.97
C GLU A 105 -15.14 -2.74 2.49
N TRP A 106 -14.70 -1.83 1.60
CA TRP A 106 -14.80 -2.02 0.17
C TRP A 106 -13.99 -3.23 -0.33
N LEU A 107 -12.76 -3.42 0.15
CA LEU A 107 -11.91 -4.57 -0.18
C LEU A 107 -12.47 -5.88 0.37
N LEU A 108 -13.15 -5.84 1.53
CA LEU A 108 -13.81 -7.01 2.08
C LEU A 108 -14.89 -7.54 1.12
N THR A 109 -15.63 -6.66 0.43
CA THR A 109 -16.59 -7.07 -0.61
C THR A 109 -15.94 -7.80 -1.80
N LYS A 110 -14.62 -7.64 -1.97
CA LYS A 110 -13.81 -8.28 -3.02
C LYS A 110 -13.07 -9.53 -2.52
N GLY A 111 -13.35 -9.98 -1.30
CA GLY A 111 -12.69 -11.13 -0.68
C GLY A 111 -11.30 -10.83 -0.12
N LEU A 112 -10.91 -9.55 0.01
CA LEU A 112 -9.68 -9.10 0.63
C LEU A 112 -9.96 -8.54 2.02
N GLU A 113 -9.39 -9.13 3.05
CA GLU A 113 -9.59 -8.76 4.45
C GLU A 113 -8.30 -8.17 5.01
N ILE A 114 -8.34 -6.90 5.40
CA ILE A 114 -7.20 -6.23 6.05
C ILE A 114 -7.41 -6.25 7.55
N GLU A 115 -6.41 -6.73 8.30
CA GLU A 115 -6.47 -6.77 9.76
C GLU A 115 -6.12 -5.41 10.38
N ASP A 116 -6.75 -5.08 11.52
CA ASP A 116 -6.37 -3.93 12.35
C ASP A 116 -5.15 -4.26 13.23
N ALA A 117 -4.08 -4.67 12.55
CA ALA A 117 -2.82 -5.07 13.16
C ALA A 117 -1.65 -4.62 12.28
N LEU A 118 -0.46 -4.64 12.86
CA LEU A 118 0.79 -4.41 12.15
C LEU A 118 1.58 -5.72 12.06
N VAL A 119 2.17 -5.97 10.90
CA VAL A 119 3.11 -7.07 10.70
C VAL A 119 4.36 -6.80 11.54
N ARG A 120 4.77 -7.80 12.30
CA ARG A 120 5.98 -7.78 13.12
C ARG A 120 6.95 -8.85 12.64
N ASP A 121 8.17 -8.47 12.27
CA ASP A 121 9.21 -9.42 11.84
C ASP A 121 10.50 -9.19 12.63
N THR A 122 11.23 -10.28 12.89
CA THR A 122 12.55 -10.20 13.54
C THR A 122 13.63 -9.74 12.57
N ARG A 123 13.41 -9.92 11.26
CA ARG A 123 14.22 -9.33 10.20
C ARG A 123 13.58 -8.01 9.78
N CYS A 124 14.01 -6.95 10.45
CA CYS A 124 13.45 -5.62 10.28
C CYS A 124 14.52 -4.55 10.12
N GLY A 125 14.10 -3.37 9.67
CA GLY A 125 14.92 -2.17 9.65
C GLY A 125 15.28 -1.67 11.05
N GLN A 126 16.10 -0.62 11.09
CA GLN A 126 16.49 0.07 12.31
C GLN A 126 15.97 1.51 12.26
N VAL A 127 15.57 2.04 13.42
CA VAL A 127 15.22 3.45 13.60
C VAL A 127 16.15 4.06 14.64
N ASN A 128 16.42 5.36 14.49
CA ASN A 128 17.18 6.11 15.48
C ASN A 128 16.23 6.63 16.56
N VAL A 129 16.47 6.25 17.81
CA VAL A 129 15.72 6.76 18.96
C VAL A 129 16.63 7.62 19.83
N GLN A 130 16.09 8.73 20.34
CA GLN A 130 16.78 9.52 21.36
C GLN A 130 16.65 8.81 22.70
N GLN A 131 17.80 8.44 23.29
CA GLN A 131 17.87 7.91 24.64
C GLN A 131 18.41 8.99 25.57
N GLN A 132 17.81 9.11 26.75
CA GLN A 132 18.34 9.94 27.83
C GLN A 132 19.14 9.08 28.80
N GLN A 133 20.37 9.49 29.08
CA GLN A 133 21.21 8.91 30.13
C GLN A 133 21.73 10.04 31.02
N GLY A 134 21.09 10.20 32.17
CA GLY A 134 21.34 11.34 33.07
C GLY A 134 21.01 12.66 32.36
N PHE A 135 21.98 13.57 32.29
CA PHE A 135 21.83 14.88 31.64
C PHE A 135 22.16 14.88 30.14
N PHE A 136 22.57 13.75 29.57
CA PHE A 136 22.94 13.64 28.16
C PHE A 136 21.84 12.92 27.37
N SER A 137 21.53 13.44 26.18
CA SER A 137 20.76 12.71 25.18
C SER A 137 21.68 12.26 24.05
N PHE A 138 21.51 11.01 23.60
CA PHE A 138 22.20 10.50 22.42
C PHE A 138 21.23 9.73 21.53
N SER A 139 21.52 9.73 20.23
CA SER A 139 20.77 8.95 19.25
C SER A 139 21.40 7.57 19.14
N SER A 140 20.58 6.53 19.21
CA SER A 140 21.04 5.14 19.04
C SER A 140 20.15 4.38 18.06
N PRO A 141 20.73 3.54 17.19
CA PRO A 141 19.95 2.71 16.29
C PRO A 141 19.37 1.51 17.04
N VAL A 142 18.07 1.28 16.87
CA VAL A 142 17.34 0.16 17.48
C VAL A 142 16.57 -0.57 16.39
N GLN A 143 16.57 -1.90 16.43
CA GLN A 143 15.71 -2.71 15.55
C GLN A 143 14.25 -2.35 15.77
N PHE A 144 13.53 -2.09 14.68
CA PHE A 144 12.12 -1.72 14.74
C PHE A 144 11.25 -2.76 14.02
N PRO A 145 10.66 -3.72 14.75
CA PRO A 145 9.99 -4.88 14.16
C PRO A 145 8.82 -4.60 13.20
N TYR A 146 8.31 -3.36 13.19
CA TYR A 146 7.25 -2.89 12.28
C TYR A 146 7.77 -2.38 10.93
N LEU A 147 9.07 -2.55 10.65
CA LEU A 147 9.73 -2.30 9.37
C LEU A 147 10.27 -3.62 8.77
N PRO A 148 9.44 -4.64 8.52
CA PRO A 148 9.90 -5.93 7.99
C PRO A 148 10.68 -5.76 6.68
N LEU A 149 11.80 -6.48 6.57
CA LEU A 149 12.65 -6.53 5.38
C LEU A 149 12.36 -7.81 4.59
N ILE A 150 11.73 -7.66 3.44
CA ILE A 150 11.34 -8.74 2.55
C ILE A 150 12.46 -8.98 1.53
N GLN A 151 13.00 -10.19 1.49
CA GLN A 151 14.07 -10.60 0.56
C GLN A 151 13.73 -11.88 -0.21
N LYS A 152 12.60 -12.53 0.15
CA LYS A 152 12.13 -13.76 -0.50
C LYS A 152 10.87 -13.44 -1.25
N PHE A 153 10.95 -13.51 -2.57
CA PHE A 153 9.84 -13.25 -3.47
C PHE A 153 9.57 -14.48 -4.33
N PRO A 154 8.31 -14.74 -4.73
CA PRO A 154 8.00 -15.76 -5.70
C PRO A 154 8.56 -15.37 -7.08
N ASN A 155 8.72 -16.36 -7.96
CA ASN A 155 9.12 -16.11 -9.34
C ASN A 155 7.96 -15.50 -10.13
N HIS A 156 7.92 -14.16 -10.24
CA HIS A 156 6.89 -13.42 -10.95
C HIS A 156 7.47 -12.16 -11.62
N PRO A 157 6.95 -11.69 -12.76
CA PRO A 157 7.46 -10.48 -13.42
C PRO A 157 7.48 -9.24 -12.51
N ILE A 158 6.51 -9.09 -11.61
CA ILE A 158 6.43 -7.97 -10.65
C ILE A 158 7.57 -7.99 -9.61
N THR A 159 8.05 -9.18 -9.25
CA THR A 159 9.10 -9.35 -8.23
C THR A 159 10.49 -9.52 -8.84
N LYS A 160 10.60 -9.55 -10.16
CA LYS A 160 11.88 -9.75 -10.87
C LYS A 160 12.79 -8.55 -10.63
N GLY A 161 14.01 -8.82 -10.15
CA GLY A 161 15.01 -7.79 -9.87
C GLY A 161 14.86 -7.14 -8.49
N LEU A 162 13.84 -7.51 -7.70
CA LEU A 162 13.76 -7.10 -6.30
C LEU A 162 14.73 -7.94 -5.46
N GLU A 163 15.68 -7.28 -4.82
CA GLU A 163 16.59 -7.91 -3.86
C GLU A 163 16.04 -7.80 -2.43
N GLN A 164 15.59 -6.60 -2.07
CA GLN A 164 15.02 -6.32 -0.76
C GLN A 164 13.96 -5.22 -0.86
N VAL A 165 12.86 -5.40 -0.14
CA VAL A 165 11.81 -4.39 0.05
C VAL A 165 11.55 -4.23 1.54
N MET A 166 11.65 -3.01 2.06
CA MET A 166 11.20 -2.69 3.41
C MET A 166 9.73 -2.28 3.33
N LEU A 167 8.89 -2.86 4.19
CA LEU A 167 7.50 -2.42 4.31
C LEU A 167 7.36 -1.67 5.62
N GLU A 168 6.88 -0.43 5.56
CA GLU A 168 6.69 0.40 6.75
C GLU A 168 5.25 0.26 7.24
N PHE A 169 5.08 -0.17 8.50
CA PHE A 169 3.76 -0.30 9.15
C PHE A 169 2.74 -1.11 8.34
N ALA A 170 3.20 -2.17 7.67
CA ALA A 170 2.33 -3.01 6.86
C ALA A 170 1.27 -3.69 7.74
N SER A 171 0.02 -3.68 7.28
CA SER A 171 -1.05 -4.48 7.89
C SER A 171 -1.15 -5.86 7.24
N PRO A 172 -1.48 -6.92 8.00
CA PRO A 172 -1.77 -8.22 7.43
C PRO A 172 -2.95 -8.15 6.44
N LEU A 173 -2.79 -8.80 5.30
CA LEU A 173 -3.81 -8.97 4.27
C LEU A 173 -4.14 -10.45 4.14
N ASN A 174 -5.38 -10.81 4.46
CA ASN A 174 -5.94 -12.12 4.19
C ASN A 174 -6.81 -12.07 2.94
N PHE A 175 -7.00 -13.22 2.30
CA PHE A 175 -7.90 -13.35 1.18
C PHE A 175 -8.73 -14.62 1.31
N LYS A 176 -9.98 -14.56 0.85
CA LYS A 176 -10.86 -15.72 0.77
C LYS A 176 -10.94 -16.15 -0.69
N ASN A 177 -10.65 -17.42 -0.95
CA ASN A 177 -10.80 -17.98 -2.29
C ASN A 177 -12.25 -17.77 -2.76
N ALA A 178 -12.40 -17.07 -3.88
CA ALA A 178 -13.68 -16.79 -4.52
C ALA A 178 -13.65 -17.30 -5.96
N ALA A 179 -14.77 -17.82 -6.44
CA ALA A 179 -14.85 -18.35 -7.79
C ALA A 179 -14.55 -17.24 -8.83
N GLY A 180 -13.63 -17.52 -9.75
CA GLY A 180 -13.22 -16.56 -10.78
C GLY A 180 -12.21 -15.51 -10.34
N ILE A 181 -11.76 -15.51 -9.08
CA ILE A 181 -10.71 -14.61 -8.58
C ILE A 181 -9.45 -15.42 -8.26
N GLN A 182 -8.33 -15.04 -8.88
CA GLN A 182 -7.03 -15.61 -8.58
C GLN A 182 -6.22 -14.64 -7.72
N PHE A 183 -5.90 -15.05 -6.50
CA PHE A 183 -4.97 -14.33 -5.64
C PHE A 183 -3.55 -14.87 -5.83
N VAL A 184 -2.60 -13.98 -6.10
CA VAL A 184 -1.17 -14.31 -6.25
C VAL A 184 -0.39 -13.53 -5.18
N PRO A 185 -0.15 -14.12 -3.99
CA PRO A 185 0.58 -13.44 -2.94
C PRO A 185 2.07 -13.31 -3.31
N PHE A 186 2.59 -12.08 -3.29
CA PHE A 186 4.02 -11.80 -3.53
C PHE A 186 4.88 -11.88 -2.28
N TYR A 187 4.24 -11.84 -1.11
CA TYR A 187 4.86 -12.09 0.18
C TYR A 187 3.85 -12.77 1.09
N ILE A 188 4.29 -13.81 1.81
CA ILE A 188 3.52 -14.45 2.86
C ILE A 188 4.36 -14.36 4.12
N HIS A 189 3.88 -13.60 5.10
CA HIS A 189 4.49 -13.58 6.42
C HIS A 189 4.20 -14.93 7.11
N GLN A 190 5.24 -15.63 7.54
CA GLN A 190 5.05 -16.83 8.35
C GLN A 190 4.59 -16.37 9.73
N LYS A 191 3.33 -16.64 10.08
CA LYS A 191 2.85 -16.47 11.46
C LYS A 191 3.83 -17.22 12.36
N PRO A 192 4.39 -16.60 13.43
CA PRO A 192 5.26 -17.33 14.34
C PRO A 192 4.51 -18.58 14.82
N LEU A 193 5.20 -19.72 14.83
CA LEU A 193 4.68 -20.95 15.45
C LEU A 193 4.18 -20.57 16.86
N PRO A 194 3.00 -21.04 17.30
CA PRO A 194 2.60 -20.81 18.67
C PRO A 194 3.72 -21.30 19.58
N GLU A 195 4.25 -20.41 20.43
CA GLU A 195 5.19 -20.82 21.47
C GLU A 195 4.50 -21.93 22.25
N ARG A 196 5.04 -23.15 22.17
CA ARG A 196 4.74 -24.16 23.18
C ARG A 196 5.25 -23.56 24.48
N MET A 197 4.32 -23.05 25.29
CA MET A 197 4.56 -22.80 26.70
C MET A 197 5.12 -24.11 27.26
N LEU A 198 6.42 -24.11 27.54
CA LEU A 198 7.05 -25.18 28.29
C LEU A 198 6.38 -25.17 29.67
N HIS A 199 5.65 -26.24 29.98
CA HIS A 199 5.30 -26.59 31.35
C HIS A 199 6.54 -27.09 32.08
#